data_AF-A0A086YJI6-F1
#
_entry.id   AF-A0A086YJI6-F1
#
_cell.length_a   1.000
_cell.length_b   1.000
_cell.length_c   1.000
_cell.angle_alpha   90.00
_cell.angle_beta   90.00
_cell.angle_gamma   90.00
#
_symmetry.space_group_name_H-M   'P 1'
#
loop_
_entity.id
_entity.type
_entity.pdbx_description
1 polymer ?
#
loop_
_entity_poly.entity_id
_entity_poly.type
_entity_poly.pdbx_seq_one_letter_code
_entity_poly.pdbx_strand_id
1 'polypeptide(L)' 'MGLGQVRVRHHEEIARVEVEPADMEKVIYHREKIGVKLKSLGYTYIVLDLEGYRSGSLNLVLN' A
#
# COMPACT_ATOMS: atom_id res chain seq x y z
N MET A 1 -14.20 3.31 1.91
CA MET A 1 -13.55 2.70 0.73
C MET A 1 -13.64 1.21 0.94
N GLY A 2 -14.34 0.49 0.05
CA GLY A 2 -14.44 -0.97 0.12
C GLY A 2 -13.32 -1.59 -0.69
N LEU A 3 -12.27 -2.04 0.01
CA LEU A 3 -11.16 -2.82 -0.53
C LEU A 3 -11.25 -4.22 0.11
N GLY A 4 -10.92 -5.26 -0.65
CA GLY A 4 -10.92 -6.64 -0.15
C GLY A 4 -9.83 -6.86 0.88
N GLN A 5 -8.62 -7.18 0.42
CA GLN A 5 -7.43 -7.27 1.26
C GLN A 5 -6.54 -6.04 1.06
N VAL A 6 -6.05 -5.48 2.16
CA VAL A 6 -5.17 -4.31 2.16
C VAL A 6 -4.08 -4.51 3.20
N ARG A 7 -2.84 -4.24 2.81
CA ARG A 7 -1.71 -4.15 3.73
C ARG A 7 -0.94 -2.86 3.46
N VAL A 8 -0.61 -2.13 4.52
CA VAL A 8 0.35 -1.04 4.45
C VAL A 8 1.61 -1.52 5.15
N ARG A 9 2.69 -1.72 4.39
CA ARG A 9 4.00 -2.06 4.95
C ARG A 9 4.80 -0.80 5.20
N HIS A 10 5.43 -0.77 6.35
CA HIS A 10 6.35 0.27 6.75
C HIS A 10 7.77 -0.10 6.31
N HIS A 11 8.44 0.82 5.64
CA HIS A 11 9.88 0.75 5.37
C HIS A 11 10.47 2.16 5.47
N GLU A 12 11.02 2.49 6.65
CA GLU A 12 11.55 3.82 6.95
C GLU A 12 10.51 4.91 6.63
N GLU A 13 10.80 5.80 5.68
CA GLU A 13 9.91 6.88 5.27
C GLU A 13 8.86 6.47 4.22
N ILE A 14 8.84 5.20 3.82
CA ILE A 14 7.97 4.68 2.77
C ILE A 14 6.81 3.87 3.36
N ALA A 15 5.59 4.25 2.97
CA ALA A 15 4.41 3.41 3.09
C ALA A 15 4.16 2.67 1.77
N ARG A 16 4.38 1.36 1.77
CA ARG A 16 4.04 0.49 0.63
C ARG A 16 2.64 -0.07 0.81
N VAL A 17 1.75 0.26 -0.11
CA VAL A 17 0.36 -0.19 -0.15
C VAL A 17 0.29 -1.44 -1.03
N GLU A 18 -0.19 -2.55 -0.45
CA GLU A 18 -0.45 -3.82 -1.13
C GLU A 18 -1.97 -4.04 -1.10
N VAL A 19 -2.60 -4.19 -2.27
CA VAL A 19 -4.03 -4.51 -2.42
C VAL A 19 -4.21 -5.62 -3.45
N GLU A 20 -5.36 -6.27 -3.44
CA GLU A 20 -5.74 -7.18 -4.54
C GLU A 20 -5.68 -6.46 -5.90
N PRO A 21 -5.27 -7.12 -7.00
CA PRO A 21 -5.19 -6.49 -8.32
C PRO A 21 -6.49 -5.81 -8.76
N ALA A 22 -7.63 -6.43 -8.44
CA ALA A 22 -8.97 -5.88 -8.76
C ALA A 22 -9.30 -4.56 -8.01
N ASP A 23 -8.53 -4.22 -6.98
CA ASP A 23 -8.73 -3.03 -6.16
C ASP A 23 -7.71 -1.91 -6.47
N MET A 24 -6.70 -2.15 -7.32
CA MET A 24 -5.65 -1.17 -7.64
C MET A 24 -6.22 0.11 -8.25
N GLU A 25 -7.20 0.00 -9.16
CA GLU A 25 -7.83 1.18 -9.77
C GLU A 25 -8.52 2.07 -8.73
N LYS A 26 -9.13 1.48 -7.70
CA LYS A 26 -9.73 2.26 -6.59
C LYS A 26 -8.67 2.99 -5.77
N VAL A 27 -7.51 2.37 -5.55
CA VAL A 27 -6.38 3.03 -4.86
C VAL A 27 -5.91 4.23 -5.67
N ILE A 28 -5.73 4.07 -6.98
CA ILE A 28 -5.32 5.15 -7.88
C ILE A 28 -6.37 6.27 -7.91
N TYR A 29 -7.65 5.91 -8.03
CA TYR A 29 -8.76 6.87 -8.02
C TYR A 29 -8.80 7.70 -6.73
N HIS A 30 -8.49 7.10 -5.59
CA HIS A 30 -8.46 7.77 -4.29
C HIS A 30 -7.05 8.25 -3.86
N ARG A 31 -6.08 8.31 -4.79
CA ARG A 31 -4.65 8.56 -4.48
C ARG A 31 -4.40 9.81 -3.64
N GLU A 32 -5.15 10.88 -3.86
CA GLU A 32 -4.97 12.13 -3.12
C GLU A 32 -5.35 11.99 -1.65
N LYS A 33 -6.53 11.39 -1.39
CA LYS A 33 -7.02 11.14 -0.02
C LYS A 33 -6.10 10.17 0.72
N ILE A 34 -5.65 9.11 0.05
CA ILE A 34 -4.71 8.14 0.62
C ILE A 34 -3.37 8.83 0.92
N GLY A 35 -2.83 9.57 -0.04
CA GLY A 35 -1.57 10.28 0.09
C GLY A 35 -1.57 11.28 1.25
N VAL A 36 -2.60 12.13 1.35
CA VAL A 36 -2.73 13.09 2.46
C VAL A 36 -2.79 12.36 3.80
N LYS A 37 -3.58 11.28 3.90
CA LYS A 37 -3.70 10.54 5.15
C LYS A 37 -2.39 9.87 5.56
N LEU A 38 -1.70 9.20 4.64
CA LEU A 38 -0.44 8.52 4.95
C LEU A 38 0.69 9.53 5.24
N LYS A 39 0.77 10.66 4.52
CA LYS A 39 1.71 11.74 4.86
C LYS A 39 1.47 12.31 6.25
N SER A 40 0.20 12.46 6.66
CA SER A 40 -0.14 12.90 8.03
C SER A 40 0.31 11.93 9.13
N LEU A 41 0.65 10.68 8.77
CA LEU A 41 1.18 9.66 9.68
C LEU A 41 2.71 9.62 9.70
N GLY A 42 3.40 10.50 8.97
CA GLY A 42 4.86 10.62 8.98
C GLY A 42 5.58 9.98 7.79
N TYR A 43 4.87 9.48 6.78
CA TYR A 43 5.50 8.93 5.58
C TYR A 43 5.85 10.03 4.56
N THR A 44 7.07 10.00 4.03
CA THR A 44 7.51 10.88 2.94
C THR A 44 6.99 10.37 1.60
N TYR A 45 7.09 9.06 1.38
CA TYR A 45 6.72 8.41 0.12
C TYR A 45 5.62 7.37 0.32
N ILE A 46 4.68 7.34 -0.62
CA ILE A 46 3.60 6.36 -0.69
C ILE A 46 3.73 5.66 -2.03
N VAL A 47 3.88 4.35 -2.00
CA VAL A 47 4.03 3.52 -3.21
C VAL A 47 2.95 2.45 -3.24
N LEU A 48 2.43 2.15 -4.43
CA LEU A 48 1.55 1.01 -4.67
C LEU A 48 2.41 -0.15 -5.16
N ASP A 49 2.33 -1.30 -4.50
CA ASP A 49 3.00 -2.51 -4.94
C ASP A 49 2.27 -3.09 -6.15
N LEU A 50 2.95 -3.12 -7.30
CA LEU A 50 2.40 -3.65 -8.56
C LEU A 50 2.27 -5.17 -8.54
N GLU A 51 2.96 -5.86 -7.63
CA GLU A 51 2.75 -7.29 -7.41
C GLU A 51 1.44 -7.59 -6.67
N GLY A 52 0.84 -6.56 -6.05
CA GLY A 52 -0.40 -6.65 -5.28
C GLY A 52 -0.27 -7.40 -3.96
N TYR A 53 -1.41 -7.66 -3.33
CA TYR A 53 -1.50 -8.46 -2.12
C TYR A 53 -1.27 -9.94 -2.44
N ARG A 54 -0.34 -10.59 -1.72
CA ARG A 54 -0.06 -12.04 -1.84
C ARG A 54 -0.20 -12.72 -0.49
N SER A 55 -1.08 -13.73 -0.39
CA SER A 55 -1.17 -14.60 0.79
C SER A 55 0.06 -15.52 0.83
N GLY A 56 0.79 -15.53 1.96
CA GLY A 56 2.00 -16.36 2.14
C GLY A 56 3.34 -15.60 2.21
N SER A 57 3.37 -14.30 1.90
CA SER A 57 4.54 -13.44 2.16
C SER A 57 4.58 -13.01 3.63
N LEU A 58 4.86 -13.96 4.52
CA LEU A 58 5.30 -13.69 5.88
C LEU A 58 6.81 -13.43 5.78
N ASN A 59 7.18 -12.16 5.61
CA ASN A 59 8.56 -11.68 5.55
C ASN A 59 9.48 -12.46 4.58
N LEU A 60 9.34 -12.25 3.27
CA LEU A 60 10.52 -12.35 2.41
C LEU A 60 11.44 -11.18 2.77
N VAL A 61 12.23 -11.37 3.84
CA VAL A 61 13.46 -10.61 4.06
C VAL A 61 14.34 -10.98 2.87
N LEU A 62 14.47 -10.06 1.92
CA LEU A 62 15.52 -10.16 0.91
C LEU A 62 16.83 -9.87 1.63
N ASN A 63 17.73 -10.86 1.67
CA ASN A 63 19.15 -10.65 1.97
C ASN A 63 19.82 -9.87 0.84
#